data_AF-A0A9J6DHL9-F1
#
_entry.id   AF-A0A9J6DHL9-F1
#
_cell.length_a   1.000
_cell.length_b   1.000
_cell.length_c   1.000
_cell.angle_alpha   90.00
_cell.angle_beta   90.00
_cell.angle_gamma   90.00
#
_symmetry.space_group_name_H-M   'P 1'
#
loop_
_entity.id
_entity.type
_entity.pdbx_description
1 polymer ?
#
loop_
_entity_poly.entity_id
_entity_poly.type
_entity_poly.pdbx_seq_one_letter_code
_entity_poly.pdbx_strand_id
1 'polypeptide(L)'
;MPSKSQSTSSQDFAKMDRQDQLHLGFQALHAFEAKHSRLPRPWNKEDAAEVVALAKEKNASSAKPLESLDEKLLSGLAHVSSGSLCPMQAVIGGIAAQEIMKVGAGAIGCELLKNFAMMGLGAEDGCIYITDMDVIERSNLNRQFLFRPWDVGRMKAGTAAGAVKKMNPDVKIVAHENRVGADTEHVYTDDFFEALDGVANALDNVDTRREIEYPLRQLHF
;
A
#
# COMPACT_ATOMS: atom_id res chain seq x y z
N MET A 1 -29.95 11.18 -29.84
CA MET A 1 -29.20 10.15 -29.09
C MET A 1 -28.55 10.86 -27.91
N PRO A 2 -28.83 10.47 -26.65
CA PRO A 2 -28.19 11.11 -25.51
C PRO A 2 -26.70 10.74 -25.48
N SER A 3 -25.84 11.75 -25.43
CA SER A 3 -24.40 11.58 -25.25
C SER A 3 -24.15 10.83 -23.94
N LYS A 4 -23.51 9.67 -23.99
CA LYS A 4 -22.99 9.01 -22.79
C LYS A 4 -22.02 9.99 -22.12
N SER A 5 -22.41 10.60 -21.00
CA SER A 5 -21.45 11.26 -20.13
C SER A 5 -20.41 10.21 -19.75
N GLN A 6 -19.14 10.44 -20.06
CA GLN A 6 -18.06 9.64 -19.47
C GLN A 6 -18.11 9.91 -17.96
N SER A 7 -18.81 9.06 -17.21
CA SER A 7 -18.75 9.10 -15.74
C SER A 7 -17.40 8.52 -15.37
N THR A 8 -16.52 9.32 -14.78
CA THR A 8 -15.34 8.82 -14.08
C THR A 8 -15.79 7.81 -13.03
N SER A 9 -15.14 6.64 -12.96
CA SER A 9 -15.47 5.63 -11.97
C SER A 9 -15.00 6.11 -10.59
N SER A 10 -15.92 6.48 -9.70
CA SER A 10 -15.56 6.86 -8.34
C SER A 10 -15.10 5.66 -7.53
N GLN A 11 -13.93 5.79 -6.89
CA GLN A 11 -13.42 4.81 -5.93
C GLN A 11 -13.91 5.07 -4.50
N ASP A 12 -14.35 6.30 -4.21
CA ASP A 12 -14.85 6.74 -2.91
C ASP A 12 -16.09 7.63 -3.12
N PHE A 13 -17.28 7.10 -2.83
CA PHE A 13 -18.54 7.81 -3.00
C PHE A 13 -18.70 9.01 -2.06
N ALA A 14 -17.90 9.10 -0.99
CA ALA A 14 -17.88 10.29 -0.14
C ALA A 14 -17.07 11.46 -0.73
N LYS A 15 -16.35 11.23 -1.86
CA LYS A 15 -15.42 12.19 -2.48
C LYS A 15 -15.58 12.27 -4.00
N MET A 16 -16.81 12.16 -4.49
CA MET A 16 -17.10 12.12 -5.93
C MET A 16 -16.64 13.39 -6.68
N ASP A 17 -16.63 14.53 -5.99
CA ASP A 17 -16.18 15.83 -6.47
C ASP A 17 -14.67 15.92 -6.68
N ARG A 18 -13.87 15.07 -6.01
CA ARG A 18 -12.40 15.12 -6.09
C ARG A 18 -11.83 14.61 -7.40
N GLN A 19 -12.55 13.76 -8.14
CA GLN A 19 -11.98 13.12 -9.33
C GLN A 19 -11.66 14.13 -10.42
N ASP A 20 -12.60 15.02 -10.71
CA ASP A 20 -12.42 16.05 -11.72
C ASP A 20 -11.34 17.06 -11.29
N GLN A 21 -11.28 17.40 -10.00
CA GLN A 21 -10.25 18.25 -9.41
C GLN A 21 -8.85 17.63 -9.55
N LEU A 22 -8.72 16.33 -9.25
CA LEU A 22 -7.46 15.60 -9.35
C LEU A 22 -7.04 15.43 -10.81
N HIS A 23 -7.98 15.19 -11.74
CA HIS A 23 -7.69 15.11 -13.16
C HIS A 23 -7.03 16.41 -13.66
N LEU A 24 -7.62 17.54 -13.30
CA LEU A 24 -7.05 18.86 -13.57
C LEU A 24 -5.69 19.05 -12.87
N GLY A 25 -5.57 18.62 -11.61
CA GLY A 25 -4.32 18.66 -10.84
C GLY A 25 -3.17 17.90 -11.51
N PHE A 26 -3.41 16.69 -12.04
CA PHE A 26 -2.41 15.93 -12.78
C PHE A 26 -2.00 16.60 -14.09
N GLN A 27 -2.94 17.22 -14.82
CA GLN A 27 -2.61 18.00 -16.01
C GLN A 27 -1.74 19.22 -15.65
N ALA A 28 -2.03 19.89 -14.54
CA ALA A 28 -1.24 21.00 -14.04
C ALA A 28 0.18 20.55 -13.60
N LEU A 29 0.29 19.39 -12.95
CA LEU A 29 1.59 18.79 -12.62
C LEU A 29 2.43 18.49 -13.86
N HIS A 30 1.85 17.89 -14.91
CA HIS A 30 2.57 17.65 -16.17
C HIS A 30 3.00 18.97 -16.84
N ALA A 31 2.17 20.01 -16.78
CA ALA A 31 2.54 21.33 -17.29
C ALA A 31 3.69 21.97 -16.49
N PHE A 32 3.68 21.81 -15.16
CA PHE A 32 4.77 22.25 -14.29
C PHE A 32 6.08 21.51 -14.64
N GLU A 33 6.01 20.18 -14.77
CA GLU A 33 7.16 19.35 -15.11
C GLU A 33 7.72 19.70 -16.49
N ALA A 34 6.87 19.93 -17.49
CA ALA A 34 7.31 20.38 -18.82
C ALA A 34 8.05 21.73 -18.78
N LYS A 35 7.66 22.63 -17.88
CA LYS A 35 8.27 23.96 -17.73
C LYS A 35 9.59 23.93 -16.94
N HIS A 36 9.66 23.13 -15.88
CA HIS A 36 10.78 23.15 -14.94
C HIS A 36 11.72 21.95 -15.07
N SER A 37 11.37 20.95 -15.89
CA SER A 37 12.08 19.66 -16.02
C SER A 37 12.27 18.94 -14.68
N ARG A 38 11.34 19.15 -13.75
CA ARG A 38 11.27 18.53 -12.43
C ARG A 38 9.85 18.60 -11.88
N LEU A 39 9.55 17.73 -10.93
CA LEU A 39 8.35 17.84 -10.10
C LEU A 39 8.48 18.97 -9.05
N PRO A 40 7.35 19.43 -8.48
CA PRO A 40 7.34 20.30 -7.31
C PRO A 40 8.18 19.73 -6.15
N ARG A 41 8.91 20.61 -5.47
CA ARG A 41 9.68 20.26 -4.27
C ARG A 41 8.71 19.86 -3.13
N PRO A 42 9.08 18.85 -2.31
CA PRO A 42 8.24 18.42 -1.19
C PRO A 42 7.85 19.60 -0.29
N TRP A 43 6.56 19.75 -0.01
CA TRP A 43 6.01 20.79 0.89
C TRP A 43 6.38 22.25 0.55
N ASN A 44 6.88 22.52 -0.66
CA ASN A 44 7.24 23.87 -1.06
C ASN A 44 6.00 24.67 -1.45
N LYS A 45 5.82 25.84 -0.81
CA LYS A 45 4.65 26.70 -1.01
C LYS A 45 4.63 27.41 -2.35
N GLU A 46 5.80 27.79 -2.88
CA GLU A 46 5.91 28.51 -4.15
C GLU A 46 5.58 27.58 -5.32
N ASP A 47 6.20 26.40 -5.35
CA ASP A 47 5.93 25.38 -6.36
C ASP A 47 4.44 24.94 -6.31
N ALA A 48 3.86 24.80 -5.11
CA ALA A 48 2.44 24.47 -4.96
C ALA A 48 1.51 25.58 -5.48
N ALA A 49 1.82 26.86 -5.18
CA ALA A 49 1.05 27.98 -5.70
C ALA A 49 1.12 28.06 -7.23
N GLU A 50 2.26 27.75 -7.83
CA GLU A 50 2.41 27.68 -9.29
C GLU A 50 1.55 26.55 -9.89
N VAL A 51 1.52 25.36 -9.27
CA VAL A 51 0.65 24.26 -9.72
C VAL A 51 -0.83 24.65 -9.64
N VAL A 52 -1.25 25.34 -8.58
CA VAL A 52 -2.63 25.86 -8.48
C VAL A 52 -2.93 26.88 -9.58
N ALA A 53 -1.98 27.76 -9.90
CA ALA A 53 -2.14 28.73 -10.99
C ALA A 53 -2.29 28.02 -12.36
N LEU A 54 -1.45 27.01 -12.63
CA LEU A 54 -1.54 26.19 -13.83
C LEU A 54 -2.87 25.41 -13.90
N ALA A 55 -3.37 24.91 -12.77
CA ALA A 55 -4.68 24.27 -12.71
C ALA A 55 -5.80 25.25 -13.05
N LYS A 56 -5.77 26.48 -12.54
CA LYS A 56 -6.74 27.54 -12.89
C LYS A 56 -6.72 27.87 -14.38
N GLU A 57 -5.52 27.99 -14.97
CA GLU A 57 -5.35 28.20 -16.40
C GLU A 57 -5.95 27.05 -17.22
N LYS A 58 -5.62 25.81 -16.85
CA LYS A 58 -6.16 24.61 -17.52
C LYS A 58 -7.67 24.52 -17.40
N ASN A 59 -8.23 24.86 -16.24
CA ASN A 59 -9.67 24.87 -16.01
C ASN A 59 -10.36 25.89 -16.93
N ALA A 60 -9.80 27.09 -17.06
CA ALA A 60 -10.32 28.13 -17.97
C ALA A 60 -10.28 27.70 -19.44
N SER A 61 -9.31 26.88 -19.83
CA SER A 61 -9.20 26.30 -21.18
C SER A 61 -9.99 25.00 -21.40
N SER A 62 -10.65 24.47 -20.35
CA SER A 62 -11.35 23.18 -20.42
C SER A 62 -12.69 23.30 -21.15
N ALA A 63 -13.07 22.26 -21.89
CA ALA A 63 -14.39 22.15 -22.51
C ALA A 63 -15.52 22.05 -21.47
N LYS A 64 -15.21 21.63 -20.24
CA LYS A 64 -16.12 21.58 -19.10
C LYS A 64 -15.40 22.12 -17.86
N PRO A 65 -15.38 23.46 -17.67
CA PRO A 65 -14.72 24.05 -16.51
C PRO A 65 -15.48 23.69 -15.23
N LEU A 66 -14.72 23.48 -14.15
CA LEU A 66 -15.25 23.30 -12.81
C LEU A 66 -15.64 24.67 -12.24
N GLU A 67 -16.83 24.75 -11.66
CA GLU A 67 -17.38 25.98 -11.07
C GLU A 67 -16.58 26.43 -9.84
N SER A 68 -16.08 25.48 -9.06
CA SER A 68 -15.23 25.71 -7.90
C SER A 68 -13.98 24.83 -7.98
N LEU A 69 -12.85 25.37 -7.51
CA LEU A 69 -11.59 24.63 -7.42
C LEU A 69 -11.19 24.49 -5.95
N ASP A 70 -10.85 23.27 -5.56
CA ASP A 70 -10.30 23.01 -4.22
C ASP A 70 -8.79 23.25 -4.23
N GLU A 71 -8.40 24.49 -3.94
CA GLU A 71 -6.99 24.88 -3.90
C GLU A 71 -6.18 24.11 -2.84
N LYS A 72 -6.83 23.66 -1.77
CA LYS A 72 -6.18 22.87 -0.71
C LYS A 72 -5.84 21.47 -1.22
N LEU A 73 -6.77 20.85 -1.96
CA LEU A 73 -6.53 19.56 -2.61
C LEU A 73 -5.42 19.65 -3.66
N LEU A 74 -5.45 20.67 -4.51
CA LEU A 74 -4.43 20.89 -5.56
C LEU A 74 -3.05 21.20 -4.97
N SER A 75 -2.99 22.03 -3.92
CA SER A 75 -1.73 22.30 -3.20
C SER A 75 -1.21 21.04 -2.52
N GLY A 76 -2.10 20.24 -1.90
CA GLY A 76 -1.76 18.97 -1.28
C GLY A 76 -1.16 17.99 -2.28
N LEU A 77 -1.74 17.88 -3.48
CA LEU A 77 -1.21 17.08 -4.57
C LEU A 77 0.21 17.55 -4.96
N ALA A 78 0.44 18.85 -5.09
CA ALA A 78 1.76 19.39 -5.40
C ALA A 78 2.80 19.04 -4.30
N HIS A 79 2.44 19.21 -3.03
CA HIS A 79 3.33 18.95 -1.89
C HIS A 79 3.82 17.49 -1.81
N VAL A 80 3.02 16.53 -2.26
CA VAL A 80 3.35 15.10 -2.21
C VAL A 80 3.72 14.49 -3.56
N SER A 81 3.68 15.27 -4.65
CA SER A 81 3.85 14.79 -6.02
C SER A 81 5.18 14.10 -6.31
N SER A 82 6.27 14.53 -5.64
CA SER A 82 7.59 13.91 -5.72
C SER A 82 7.77 12.69 -4.79
N GLY A 83 6.74 12.35 -4.01
CA GLY A 83 6.76 11.18 -3.12
C GLY A 83 6.53 9.87 -3.88
N SER A 84 7.39 8.88 -3.63
CA SER A 84 7.24 7.51 -4.15
C SER A 84 6.97 6.55 -3.00
N LEU A 85 5.69 6.25 -2.74
CA LEU A 85 5.26 5.41 -1.62
C LEU A 85 4.99 3.97 -2.07
N CYS A 86 5.64 3.00 -1.43
CA CYS A 86 5.51 1.58 -1.78
C CYS A 86 4.05 1.07 -1.73
N PRO A 87 3.22 1.40 -0.73
CA PRO A 87 1.81 0.98 -0.72
C PRO A 87 1.01 1.54 -1.90
N MET A 88 1.24 2.79 -2.29
CA MET A 88 0.57 3.41 -3.44
C MET A 88 0.96 2.71 -4.75
N GLN A 89 2.26 2.41 -4.92
CA GLN A 89 2.74 1.64 -6.07
C GLN A 89 2.17 0.22 -6.09
N ALA A 90 2.05 -0.44 -4.94
CA ALA A 90 1.46 -1.77 -4.84
C ALA A 90 -0.03 -1.77 -5.24
N VAL A 91 -0.80 -0.79 -4.75
CA VAL A 91 -2.23 -0.68 -5.08
C VAL A 91 -2.43 -0.31 -6.55
N ILE A 92 -1.79 0.76 -7.03
CA ILE A 92 -1.93 1.21 -8.42
C ILE A 92 -1.39 0.15 -9.39
N GLY A 93 -0.23 -0.43 -9.09
CA GLY A 93 0.36 -1.50 -9.87
C GLY A 93 -0.51 -2.76 -9.88
N GLY A 94 -1.12 -3.12 -8.74
CA GLY A 94 -2.06 -4.23 -8.64
C GLY A 94 -3.32 -4.01 -9.46
N ILE A 95 -3.93 -2.82 -9.40
CA ILE A 95 -5.10 -2.46 -10.21
C ILE A 95 -4.74 -2.46 -11.69
N ALA A 96 -3.65 -1.78 -12.08
CA ALA A 96 -3.19 -1.73 -13.47
C ALA A 96 -2.84 -3.12 -14.02
N ALA A 97 -2.22 -3.98 -13.20
CA ALA A 97 -1.96 -5.37 -13.57
C ALA A 97 -3.25 -6.19 -13.69
N GLN A 98 -4.28 -5.95 -12.85
CA GLN A 98 -5.58 -6.63 -12.96
C GLN A 98 -6.38 -6.25 -14.21
N GLU A 99 -6.30 -4.99 -14.64
CA GLU A 99 -6.84 -4.54 -15.95
C GLU A 99 -6.17 -5.28 -17.13
N ILE A 100 -4.96 -5.83 -16.91
CA ILE A 100 -4.20 -6.62 -17.87
C ILE A 100 -4.34 -8.15 -17.61
N MET A 101 -4.58 -8.60 -16.37
CA MET A 101 -4.56 -10.00 -15.94
C MET A 101 -5.32 -10.25 -14.61
N LYS A 102 -6.43 -11.00 -14.64
CA LYS A 102 -7.27 -11.29 -13.45
C LYS A 102 -6.88 -12.60 -12.75
N VAL A 103 -6.12 -12.60 -11.62
CA VAL A 103 -5.91 -13.82 -10.78
C VAL A 103 -5.65 -13.55 -9.26
N GLY A 104 -6.56 -14.07 -8.40
CA GLY A 104 -6.35 -14.86 -7.15
C GLY A 104 -5.56 -14.36 -5.92
N ALA A 105 -6.24 -14.23 -4.76
CA ALA A 105 -5.79 -13.62 -3.50
C ALA A 105 -5.28 -14.59 -2.39
N GLY A 106 -4.01 -15.02 -2.48
CA GLY A 106 -3.26 -15.60 -1.35
C GLY A 106 -1.90 -14.93 -1.10
N ALA A 107 -1.70 -13.75 -1.70
CA ALA A 107 -0.43 -13.02 -1.83
C ALA A 107 -0.16 -12.00 -0.70
N ILE A 108 -1.12 -11.82 0.21
CA ILE A 108 -1.19 -10.62 1.07
C ILE A 108 0.04 -10.52 1.99
N GLY A 109 0.47 -11.61 2.61
CA GLY A 109 1.65 -11.60 3.49
C GLY A 109 2.95 -11.21 2.77
N CYS A 110 3.15 -11.69 1.55
CA CYS A 110 4.31 -11.31 0.73
C CYS A 110 4.30 -9.82 0.35
N GLU A 111 3.13 -9.29 -0.02
CA GLU A 111 2.97 -7.87 -0.36
C GLU A 111 3.12 -6.96 0.85
N LEU A 112 2.55 -7.33 2.00
CA LEU A 112 2.69 -6.60 3.26
C LEU A 112 4.16 -6.52 3.68
N LEU A 113 4.88 -7.65 3.68
CA LEU A 113 6.28 -7.66 4.10
C LEU A 113 7.18 -6.84 3.18
N LYS A 114 6.96 -6.91 1.87
CA LYS A 114 7.65 -6.05 0.91
C LYS A 114 7.33 -4.57 1.17
N ASN A 115 6.06 -4.21 1.39
CA ASN A 115 5.67 -2.83 1.69
C ASN A 115 6.32 -2.33 3.00
N PHE A 116 6.26 -3.13 4.07
CA PHE A 116 6.84 -2.80 5.37
C PHE A 116 8.35 -2.58 5.29
N ALA A 117 9.08 -3.49 4.63
CA ALA A 117 10.51 -3.33 4.43
C ALA A 117 10.86 -2.08 3.62
N MET A 118 10.10 -1.77 2.56
CA MET A 118 10.33 -0.58 1.74
C MET A 118 9.90 0.73 2.44
N MET A 119 9.04 0.65 3.45
CA MET A 119 8.71 1.76 4.34
C MET A 119 9.71 1.94 5.49
N GLY A 120 10.65 1.00 5.67
CA GLY A 120 11.59 0.99 6.79
C GLY A 120 10.99 0.47 8.10
N LEU A 121 9.79 -0.13 8.08
CA LEU A 121 9.20 -0.74 9.26
C LEU A 121 10.09 -1.91 9.70
N GLY A 122 10.34 -2.02 11.01
CA GLY A 122 11.22 -3.04 11.56
C GLY A 122 12.71 -2.78 11.35
N ALA A 123 13.10 -1.65 10.75
CA ALA A 123 14.49 -1.19 10.76
C ALA A 123 14.78 -0.40 12.05
N GLU A 124 16.06 -0.05 12.26
CA GLU A 124 16.53 0.66 13.46
C GLU A 124 16.11 -0.08 14.75
N ASP A 125 15.27 0.51 15.60
CA ASP A 125 14.80 -0.07 16.86
C ASP A 125 13.53 -0.94 16.71
N GLY A 126 12.95 -1.01 15.51
CA GLY A 126 11.78 -1.82 15.23
C GLY A 126 12.08 -3.31 15.04
N CYS A 127 11.04 -4.14 15.10
CA CYS A 127 11.10 -5.56 14.76
C CYS A 127 9.79 -6.01 14.11
N ILE A 128 9.87 -6.83 13.05
CA ILE A 128 8.71 -7.49 12.45
C ILE A 128 8.70 -8.95 12.89
N TYR A 129 7.60 -9.37 13.50
CA TYR A 129 7.31 -10.78 13.73
C TYR A 129 6.41 -11.31 12.61
N ILE A 130 6.79 -12.43 12.02
CA ILE A 130 5.97 -13.14 11.04
C ILE A 130 5.74 -14.56 11.53
N THR A 131 4.54 -15.08 11.31
CA THR A 131 4.24 -16.47 11.61
C THR A 131 3.44 -17.10 10.49
N ASP A 132 3.90 -18.26 10.03
CA ASP A 132 3.21 -19.08 9.03
C ASP A 132 3.69 -20.52 9.19
N MET A 133 2.74 -21.44 9.40
CA MET A 133 3.03 -22.86 9.62
C MET A 133 3.20 -23.66 8.32
N ASP A 134 2.89 -23.05 7.18
CA ASP A 134 2.87 -23.77 5.91
C ASP A 134 4.26 -23.84 5.27
N VAL A 135 4.45 -24.92 4.51
CA VAL A 135 5.53 -25.04 3.54
C VAL A 135 5.15 -24.42 2.19
N ILE A 136 6.17 -24.04 1.42
CA ILE A 136 5.99 -23.48 0.08
C ILE A 136 5.62 -24.59 -0.90
N GLU A 137 4.51 -24.42 -1.60
CA GLU A 137 4.07 -25.27 -2.68
C GLU A 137 4.26 -24.61 -4.06
N ARG A 138 4.35 -25.42 -5.12
CA ARG A 138 4.38 -24.91 -6.51
C ARG A 138 3.16 -24.04 -6.83
N SER A 139 2.01 -24.39 -6.28
CA SER A 139 0.75 -23.66 -6.43
C SER A 139 0.79 -22.24 -5.86
N ASN A 140 1.73 -21.95 -4.95
CA ASN A 140 1.86 -20.63 -4.31
C ASN A 140 2.65 -19.64 -5.18
N LEU A 141 3.57 -20.13 -6.02
CA LEU A 141 4.53 -19.32 -6.77
C LEU A 141 3.86 -18.37 -7.78
N ASN A 142 2.61 -18.64 -8.16
CA ASN A 142 1.87 -17.78 -9.08
C ASN A 142 1.49 -16.42 -8.47
N ARG A 143 1.53 -16.29 -7.13
CA ARG A 143 1.04 -15.10 -6.42
C ARG A 143 1.89 -14.69 -5.20
N GLN A 144 2.73 -15.58 -4.69
CA GLN A 144 3.64 -15.30 -3.57
C GLN A 144 5.06 -15.07 -4.09
N PHE A 145 5.29 -13.88 -4.64
CA PHE A 145 6.50 -13.54 -5.41
C PHE A 145 7.80 -13.49 -4.59
N LEU A 146 7.74 -13.56 -3.25
CA LEU A 146 8.93 -13.71 -2.42
C LEU A 146 9.58 -15.09 -2.57
N PHE A 147 8.83 -16.08 -3.07
CA PHE A 147 9.28 -17.46 -3.20
C PHE A 147 9.73 -17.77 -4.62
N ARG A 148 10.58 -18.78 -4.77
CA ARG A 148 11.09 -19.26 -6.06
C ARG A 148 10.86 -20.76 -6.20
N PRO A 149 10.94 -21.31 -7.43
CA PRO A 149 10.80 -22.75 -7.64
C PRO A 149 11.75 -23.62 -6.79
N TRP A 150 12.94 -23.10 -6.45
CA TRP A 150 13.91 -23.78 -5.60
C TRP A 150 13.61 -23.68 -4.09
N ASP A 151 12.61 -22.89 -3.69
CA ASP A 151 12.18 -22.78 -2.30
C ASP A 151 11.02 -23.75 -1.96
N VAL A 152 10.51 -24.50 -2.94
CA VAL A 152 9.43 -25.47 -2.73
C VAL A 152 9.84 -26.51 -1.66
N GLY A 153 8.97 -26.71 -0.68
CA GLY A 153 9.19 -27.57 0.48
C GLY A 153 9.89 -26.90 1.66
N ARG A 154 10.29 -25.61 1.54
CA ARG A 154 10.79 -24.82 2.68
C ARG A 154 9.65 -24.11 3.39
N MET A 155 9.88 -23.72 4.64
CA MET A 155 8.91 -22.96 5.43
C MET A 155 8.70 -21.55 4.85
N LYS A 156 7.44 -21.13 4.73
CA LYS A 156 7.07 -19.84 4.16
C LYS A 156 7.66 -18.68 4.97
N ALA A 157 7.48 -18.71 6.30
CA ALA A 157 7.94 -17.65 7.19
C ALA A 157 9.45 -17.41 7.07
N GLY A 158 10.27 -18.42 7.33
CA GLY A 158 11.74 -18.30 7.24
C GLY A 158 12.22 -17.85 5.84
N THR A 159 11.62 -18.40 4.78
CA THR A 159 11.98 -18.02 3.40
C THR A 159 11.60 -16.57 3.09
N ALA A 160 10.42 -16.12 3.53
CA ALA A 160 9.96 -14.74 3.34
C ALA A 160 10.86 -13.74 4.07
N ALA A 161 11.24 -14.03 5.32
CA ALA A 161 12.19 -13.21 6.07
C ALA A 161 13.53 -13.06 5.33
N GLY A 162 14.07 -14.17 4.82
CA GLY A 162 15.32 -14.16 4.04
C GLY A 162 15.20 -13.39 2.73
N ALA A 163 14.06 -13.47 2.03
CA ALA A 163 13.81 -12.70 0.81
C ALA A 163 13.73 -11.20 1.08
N VAL A 164 13.03 -10.81 2.15
CA VAL A 164 12.82 -9.41 2.54
C VAL A 164 14.11 -8.77 3.06
N LYS A 165 14.93 -9.51 3.82
CA LYS A 165 16.26 -9.06 4.27
C LYS A 165 17.21 -8.73 3.10
N LYS A 166 17.03 -9.37 1.94
CA LYS A 166 17.76 -9.02 0.71
C LYS A 166 17.26 -7.72 0.07
N MET A 167 15.98 -7.37 0.27
CA MET A 167 15.40 -6.12 -0.24
C MET A 167 15.80 -4.92 0.63
N ASN A 168 15.75 -5.09 1.95
CA ASN A 168 16.21 -4.10 2.91
C ASN A 168 17.09 -4.81 3.98
N PRO A 169 18.42 -4.66 3.93
CA PRO A 169 19.33 -5.27 4.92
C PRO A 169 19.12 -4.78 6.36
N ASP A 170 18.52 -3.61 6.56
CA ASP A 170 18.37 -3.00 7.89
C ASP A 170 17.15 -3.54 8.65
N VAL A 171 16.22 -4.22 7.97
CA VAL A 171 15.01 -4.76 8.60
C VAL A 171 15.32 -5.93 9.54
N LYS A 172 14.79 -5.89 10.76
CA LYS A 172 14.83 -6.99 11.74
C LYS A 172 13.54 -7.78 11.61
N ILE A 173 13.66 -9.06 11.26
CA ILE A 173 12.52 -9.97 11.11
C ILE A 173 12.78 -11.22 11.93
N VAL A 174 11.81 -11.57 12.77
CA VAL A 174 11.76 -12.84 13.49
C VAL A 174 10.67 -13.70 12.87
N ALA A 175 11.05 -14.85 12.33
CA ALA A 175 10.14 -15.78 11.68
C ALA A 175 9.78 -16.92 12.63
N HIS A 176 8.48 -17.05 12.92
CA HIS A 176 7.90 -18.17 13.62
C HIS A 176 7.22 -19.11 12.62
N GLU A 177 7.20 -20.38 12.97
CA GLU A 177 6.61 -21.46 12.15
C GLU A 177 5.38 -22.07 12.83
N ASN A 178 4.85 -21.36 13.83
CA ASN A 178 3.77 -21.83 14.66
C ASN A 178 2.42 -21.40 14.07
N ARG A 179 1.42 -22.28 14.17
CA ARG A 179 0.03 -21.87 13.95
C ARG A 179 -0.39 -20.97 15.10
N VAL A 180 -0.97 -19.81 14.84
CA VAL A 180 -1.60 -19.02 15.92
C VAL A 180 -2.89 -19.73 16.33
N GLY A 181 -3.02 -20.02 17.62
CA GLY A 181 -4.17 -20.73 18.18
C GLY A 181 -3.97 -21.03 19.65
N ALA A 182 -4.97 -21.68 20.27
CA ALA A 182 -4.95 -22.02 21.69
C ALA A 182 -3.74 -22.91 22.08
N ASP A 183 -3.24 -23.71 21.14
CA ASP A 183 -2.07 -24.57 21.32
C ASP A 183 -0.75 -23.79 21.39
N THR A 184 -0.71 -22.53 20.95
CA THR A 184 0.50 -21.70 20.89
C THR A 184 0.43 -20.43 21.74
N GLU A 185 -0.56 -20.32 22.62
CA GLU A 185 -0.68 -19.21 23.59
C GLU A 185 0.56 -19.05 24.48
N HIS A 186 1.23 -20.16 24.79
CA HIS A 186 2.48 -20.14 25.54
C HIS A 186 3.66 -19.50 24.77
N VAL A 187 3.54 -19.38 23.44
CA VAL A 187 4.48 -18.66 22.57
C VAL A 187 4.02 -17.22 22.34
N TYR A 188 2.71 -17.04 22.12
CA TYR A 188 2.06 -15.75 21.88
C TYR A 188 1.34 -15.28 23.14
N THR A 189 2.12 -15.00 24.17
CA THR A 189 1.62 -14.56 25.48
C THR A 189 1.10 -13.12 25.44
N ASP A 190 0.40 -12.70 26.50
CA ASP A 190 -0.01 -11.31 26.66
C ASP A 190 1.20 -10.35 26.57
N ASP A 191 2.31 -10.67 27.25
CA ASP A 191 3.57 -9.91 27.17
C ASP A 191 4.08 -9.76 25.73
N PHE A 192 3.92 -10.79 24.89
CA PHE A 192 4.30 -10.72 23.48
C PHE A 192 3.44 -9.71 22.74
N PHE A 193 2.11 -9.76 22.90
CA PHE A 193 1.19 -8.85 22.23
C PHE A 193 1.28 -7.41 22.76
N GLU A 194 1.47 -7.22 24.06
CA GLU A 194 1.66 -5.89 24.68
C GLU A 194 2.93 -5.19 24.18
N ALA A 195 3.95 -5.95 23.77
CA ALA A 195 5.18 -5.41 23.19
C ALA A 195 5.04 -5.00 21.72
N LEU A 196 3.91 -5.28 21.05
CA LEU A 196 3.70 -4.93 19.64
C LEU A 196 3.10 -3.52 19.49
N ASP A 197 3.52 -2.79 18.46
CA ASP A 197 2.88 -1.53 18.07
C ASP A 197 1.62 -1.73 17.21
N GLY A 198 1.41 -2.95 16.70
CA GLY A 198 0.23 -3.31 15.92
C GLY A 198 0.33 -4.69 15.25
N VAL A 199 -0.81 -5.18 14.75
CA VAL A 199 -0.92 -6.48 14.08
C VAL A 199 -1.54 -6.34 12.70
N ALA A 200 -0.89 -6.92 11.69
CA ALA A 200 -1.39 -6.97 10.31
C ALA A 200 -1.74 -8.41 9.92
N ASN A 201 -3.02 -8.66 9.64
CA ASN A 201 -3.51 -10.01 9.38
C ASN A 201 -3.42 -10.36 7.88
N ALA A 202 -2.89 -11.54 7.56
CA ALA A 202 -2.77 -12.08 6.20
C ALA A 202 -3.34 -13.51 6.07
N LEU A 203 -4.25 -13.90 6.96
CA LEU A 203 -4.85 -15.23 7.02
C LEU A 203 -5.95 -15.42 5.98
N ASP A 204 -6.16 -16.67 5.56
CA ASP A 204 -7.20 -17.10 4.61
C ASP A 204 -8.42 -17.75 5.29
N ASN A 205 -8.31 -18.21 6.54
CA ASN A 205 -9.41 -18.80 7.32
C ASN A 205 -10.02 -17.83 8.36
N VAL A 206 -11.35 -17.82 8.45
CA VAL A 206 -12.13 -17.04 9.42
C VAL A 206 -11.85 -17.46 10.86
N ASP A 207 -11.66 -18.75 11.12
CA ASP A 207 -11.43 -19.23 12.49
C ASP A 207 -10.14 -18.68 13.08
N THR A 208 -9.03 -18.74 12.32
CA THR A 208 -7.74 -18.20 12.76
C THR A 208 -7.75 -16.66 12.80
N ARG A 209 -8.59 -15.99 12.00
CA ARG A 209 -8.82 -14.55 12.19
C ARG A 209 -9.45 -14.25 13.56
N ARG A 210 -10.41 -15.07 14.00
CA ARG A 210 -11.04 -14.91 15.33
C ARG A 210 -10.09 -15.19 16.48
N GLU A 211 -9.22 -16.21 16.32
CA GLU A 211 -8.19 -16.55 17.30
C GLU A 211 -7.22 -15.39 17.56
N ILE A 212 -6.92 -14.58 16.54
CA ILE A 212 -6.11 -13.35 16.68
C ILE A 212 -6.93 -12.16 17.18
N GLU A 213 -8.19 -11.99 16.74
CA GLU A 213 -9.01 -10.84 17.17
C GLU A 213 -9.31 -10.84 18.68
N TYR A 214 -9.49 -12.01 19.28
CA TYR A 214 -9.88 -12.12 20.69
C TYR A 214 -8.83 -11.51 21.66
N PRO A 215 -7.54 -11.88 21.63
CA PRO A 215 -6.53 -11.28 22.49
C PRO A 215 -6.32 -9.78 22.20
N LEU A 216 -6.36 -9.36 20.93
CA LEU A 216 -6.18 -7.95 20.56
C LEU A 216 -7.26 -7.04 21.15
N ARG A 217 -8.51 -7.50 21.22
CA ARG A 217 -9.60 -6.73 21.85
C ARG A 217 -9.43 -6.56 23.36
N GLN A 218 -8.83 -7.54 24.04
CA GLN A 218 -8.56 -7.47 25.49
C GLN A 218 -7.44 -6.47 25.79
N LEU A 219 -6.47 -6.35 24.87
CA LEU A 219 -5.28 -5.52 25.00
C LEU A 219 -5.44 -4.09 24.42
N HIS A 220 -6.65 -3.71 24.00
CA HIS A 220 -7.00 -2.38 23.46
C HIS A 220 -6.24 -1.96 22.19
N PHE A 221 -5.97 -2.92 21.29
CA PHE A 221 -5.62 -2.61 19.90
C PHE A 221 -6.83 -2.18 19.07
#